data_AF-A0A6C0KKV5-F1
#
_entry.id   AF-A0A6C0KKV5-F1
#
_cell.length_a   1.000
_cell.length_b   1.000
_cell.length_c   1.000
_cell.angle_alpha   90.00
_cell.angle_beta   90.00
_cell.angle_gamma   90.00
#
_symmetry.space_group_name_H-M   'P 1'
#
loop_
_entity.id
_entity.type
_entity.pdbx_description
1 polymer ?
#
loop_
_entity_poly.entity_id
_entity_poly.type
_entity_poly.pdbx_seq_one_letter_code
_entity_poly.pdbx_strand_id
1 'polypeptide(L)'
;MDKKLRLISGTVFIVLVIAMILYLVLHPTISESFVDPGHCGVDLPSCSGKNIRCINGYCASDDPPVLPAISSLPMTPPTKYPYA
;
A
#
# COMPACT_ATOMS: atom_id res chain seq x y z
N MET A 1 9.85 44.98 5.30
CA MET A 1 9.08 43.90 5.94
C MET A 1 9.28 44.01 7.44
N ASP A 2 8.21 44.26 8.20
CA ASP A 2 8.31 44.44 9.65
C ASP A 2 8.93 43.22 10.33
N LYS A 3 9.90 43.46 11.22
CA LYS A 3 10.58 42.38 11.96
C LYS A 3 9.59 41.51 12.74
N LYS A 4 8.50 42.13 13.26
CA LYS A 4 7.40 41.43 13.93
C LYS A 4 6.62 40.54 12.96
N LEU A 5 6.32 41.03 11.76
CA LEU A 5 5.61 40.27 10.74
C LEU A 5 6.42 39.05 10.30
N ARG A 6 7.74 39.20 10.12
CA ARG A 6 8.65 38.09 9.77
C ARG A 6 8.72 37.02 10.86
N LEU A 7 8.69 37.44 12.14
CA LEU A 7 8.71 36.52 13.27
C LEU A 7 7.40 35.73 13.35
N ILE A 8 6.26 36.42 13.26
CA ILE A 8 4.93 35.80 13.28
C ILE A 8 4.77 34.84 12.10
N SER A 9 5.15 35.24 10.88
CA SER A 9 5.05 34.38 9.70
C SER A 9 5.92 33.13 9.84
N GLY A 10 7.13 33.27 10.40
CA GLY A 10 8.02 32.14 10.67
C GLY A 10 7.44 31.18 11.70
N THR A 11 6.90 31.70 12.80
CA THR A 11 6.26 30.87 13.83
C THR A 11 5.06 30.11 13.28
N VAL A 12 4.17 30.77 12.53
CA VAL A 12 3.01 30.13 11.90
C VAL A 12 3.43 29.04 10.93
N PHE A 13 4.46 29.28 10.12
CA PHE A 13 4.99 28.27 9.20
C PHE A 13 5.47 27.01 9.92
N ILE A 14 6.25 27.17 10.99
CA ILE A 14 6.76 26.05 11.79
C ILE A 14 5.60 25.24 12.40
N VAL A 15 4.59 25.93 12.95
CA VAL A 15 3.40 25.27 13.53
C VAL A 15 2.66 24.45 12.47
N LEU A 16 2.46 25.00 11.27
CA LEU A 16 1.79 24.30 10.17
C LEU A 16 2.57 23.06 9.71
N VAL A 17 3.90 23.15 9.61
CA VAL A 17 4.75 22.01 9.23
C VAL A 17 4.65 20.89 10.28
N ILE A 18 4.73 21.23 11.57
CA ILE A 18 4.60 20.24 12.65
C ILE A 18 3.22 19.58 12.62
N ALA A 19 2.16 20.37 12.44
CA ALA A 19 0.79 19.85 12.35
C ALA A 19 0.63 18.90 11.15
N MET A 20 1.21 19.24 9.99
CA MET A 20 1.19 18.38 8.81
C MET A 20 1.91 17.05 9.05
N ILE A 21 3.10 17.08 9.67
CA ILE A 21 3.86 15.87 10.00
C ILE A 21 3.05 14.97 10.95
N LEU A 22 2.50 15.55 12.03
CA LEU A 22 1.64 14.82 12.97
C LEU A 22 0.42 14.20 12.27
N TYR A 23 -0.23 14.94 11.39
CA TYR A 23 -1.39 14.44 10.64
C TYR A 23 -1.02 13.21 9.80
N LEU A 24 0.08 13.27 9.05
CA LEU A 24 0.55 12.17 8.20
C LEU A 24 0.98 10.94 9.00
N VAL A 25 1.56 11.14 10.19
CA VAL A 25 1.96 10.04 11.08
C VAL A 25 0.74 9.37 11.72
N LEU A 26 -0.26 10.15 12.13
CA LEU A 26 -1.46 9.63 12.79
C LEU A 26 -2.47 9.04 11.80
N HIS A 27 -2.46 9.49 10.55
CA HIS A 27 -3.33 9.03 9.47
C HIS A 27 -2.48 8.56 8.29
N PRO A 28 -1.76 7.43 8.42
CA PRO A 28 -1.09 6.84 7.28
C PRO A 28 -2.16 6.55 6.23
N THR A 29 -2.09 7.21 5.09
CA THR A 29 -2.92 6.88 3.93
C THR A 29 -2.72 5.39 3.68
N ILE A 30 -3.81 4.62 3.78
CA ILE A 30 -3.82 3.20 3.46
C ILE A 30 -3.31 3.11 2.02
N SER A 31 -2.08 2.63 1.86
CA SER A 31 -1.45 2.51 0.56
C SER A 31 -2.34 1.66 -0.32
N GLU A 32 -2.95 2.23 -1.36
CA GLU A 32 -3.60 1.49 -2.46
C GLU A 32 -2.54 0.83 -3.36
N SER A 33 -1.44 0.35 -2.79
CA SER A 33 -0.57 -0.59 -3.46
C SER A 33 -1.13 -1.98 -3.22
N PHE A 34 -1.33 -2.76 -4.28
CA PHE A 34 -1.31 -4.21 -4.17
C PHE A 34 -0.13 -4.54 -3.26
N VAL A 35 -0.39 -5.19 -2.13
CA VAL A 35 0.63 -5.51 -1.11
C VAL A 35 1.77 -6.17 -1.85
N ASP A 36 2.85 -5.43 -2.11
CA ASP A 36 4.01 -5.93 -2.83
C ASP A 36 4.63 -6.95 -1.87
N PRO A 37 4.57 -8.26 -2.15
CA PRO A 37 4.94 -9.30 -1.17
C PRO A 37 6.45 -9.36 -0.91
N GLY A 38 7.18 -8.31 -1.25
CA GLY A 38 8.63 -8.26 -1.35
C GLY A 38 9.06 -8.57 -2.78
N HIS A 39 9.91 -7.69 -3.31
CA HIS A 39 10.70 -8.00 -4.49
C HIS A 39 11.85 -8.93 -4.11
N CYS A 40 12.22 -9.81 -5.03
CA CYS A 40 13.32 -10.74 -4.88
C CYS A 40 14.18 -10.74 -6.14
N GLY A 41 15.45 -11.16 -6.03
CA GLY A 41 16.38 -11.07 -7.15
C GLY A 41 17.83 -11.14 -6.67
N VAL A 42 18.76 -10.89 -7.60
CA VAL A 42 20.21 -11.04 -7.36
C VAL A 42 20.73 -10.08 -6.28
N ASP A 43 20.16 -8.87 -6.20
CA ASP A 43 20.55 -7.81 -5.24
C ASP A 43 19.44 -7.45 -4.24
N LEU A 44 18.43 -8.31 -4.12
CA LEU A 44 17.24 -8.09 -3.29
C LEU A 44 17.18 -9.15 -2.18
N PRO A 45 16.51 -8.88 -1.06
CA PRO A 45 16.33 -9.86 -0.01
C PRO A 45 15.63 -11.12 -0.56
N SER A 46 16.01 -12.28 -0.01
CA SER A 46 15.32 -13.53 -0.32
C SER A 46 13.91 -13.52 0.26
N CYS A 47 12.98 -14.20 -0.41
CA CYS A 47 11.61 -14.36 0.06
C CYS A 47 11.58 -15.03 1.44
N SER A 48 10.82 -14.46 2.37
CA SER A 48 10.72 -14.94 3.74
C SER A 48 9.39 -15.66 3.96
N GLY A 49 9.43 -16.96 4.23
CA GLY A 49 8.24 -17.76 4.53
C GLY A 49 8.41 -19.22 4.17
N LYS A 50 7.50 -20.07 4.65
CA LYS A 50 7.42 -21.47 4.25
C LYS A 50 6.70 -21.53 2.89
N ASN A 51 7.23 -22.33 1.96
CA ASN A 51 6.65 -22.51 0.62
C ASN A 51 6.58 -21.21 -0.23
N ILE A 52 7.51 -20.26 -0.04
CA ILE A 52 7.56 -19.04 -0.87
C ILE A 52 8.82 -19.09 -1.74
N ARG A 53 8.66 -18.85 -3.05
CA ARG A 53 9.76 -18.79 -4.03
C ARG A 53 9.76 -17.49 -4.81
N CYS A 54 10.94 -17.14 -5.31
CA CYS A 54 11.10 -15.98 -6.19
C CYS A 54 10.70 -16.35 -7.63
N ILE A 55 9.70 -15.66 -8.19
CA ILE A 55 9.24 -15.83 -9.56
C ILE A 55 9.12 -14.46 -10.22
N ASN A 56 9.84 -14.24 -11.33
CA ASN A 56 9.81 -12.99 -12.10
C ASN A 56 10.08 -11.72 -11.26
N GLY A 57 10.89 -11.83 -10.21
CA GLY A 57 11.23 -10.71 -9.32
C GLY A 57 10.26 -10.48 -8.16
N TYR A 58 9.29 -11.38 -7.96
CA TYR A 58 8.30 -11.30 -6.88
C TYR A 58 8.27 -12.57 -6.05
N CYS A 59 7.98 -12.42 -4.76
CA CYS A 59 7.76 -13.54 -3.86
C CYS A 59 6.37 -14.13 -4.06
N ALA A 60 6.30 -15.39 -4.51
CA ALA A 60 5.07 -16.13 -4.76
C ALA A 60 4.99 -17.36 -3.86
N SER A 61 3.82 -17.60 -3.26
CA SER A 61 3.56 -18.82 -2.48
C SER A 61 3.24 -20.00 -3.40
N ASP A 62 3.75 -21.18 -3.04
CA ASP A 62 3.41 -22.48 -3.62
C ASP A 62 2.16 -23.09 -3.00
N ASP A 63 1.63 -22.47 -1.95
CA ASP A 63 0.35 -22.89 -1.39
C ASP A 63 -0.77 -22.65 -2.42
N PRO A 64 -1.70 -23.61 -2.58
CA PRO A 64 -2.79 -23.45 -3.54
C PRO A 64 -3.66 -22.23 -3.17
N PRO A 65 -4.12 -21.44 -4.15
CA PRO A 65 -5.00 -20.32 -3.88
C PRO A 65 -6.30 -20.83 -3.26
N VAL A 66 -6.68 -20.27 -2.12
CA VAL A 66 -7.94 -20.59 -1.43
C VAL A 66 -8.92 -19.46 -1.68
N LEU A 67 -10.13 -19.82 -2.11
CA LEU A 67 -11.22 -18.87 -2.24
C LEU A 67 -11.59 -18.34 -0.84
N PRO A 68 -11.70 -17.02 -0.65
CA PRO A 68 -12.19 -16.50 0.62
C PRO A 68 -13.62 -16.99 0.85
N ALA A 69 -13.98 -17.24 2.11
CA ALA A 69 -15.32 -17.73 2.45
C ALA A 69 -16.44 -16.80 1.96
N ILE A 70 -16.13 -15.50 1.82
CA ILE A 70 -17.02 -14.47 1.29
C ILE A 70 -16.21 -13.66 0.28
N SER A 71 -16.72 -13.53 -0.94
CA SER A 71 -16.18 -12.62 -1.95
C SER A 71 -17.29 -11.74 -2.49
N SER A 72 -16.98 -10.46 -2.72
CA SER A 72 -17.85 -9.53 -3.44
C SER A 72 -17.89 -9.81 -4.95
N LEU A 73 -17.00 -10.67 -5.45
CA LEU A 73 -16.91 -11.03 -6.86
C LEU A 73 -17.79 -12.26 -7.16
N PRO A 74 -18.50 -12.27 -8.30
CA PRO A 74 -19.25 -13.44 -8.73
C PRO A 74 -18.28 -14.59 -9.02
N MET A 75 -18.31 -15.62 -8.16
CA MET A 75 -17.46 -16.81 -8.30
C MET A 75 -18.01 -17.83 -9.30
N THR A 76 -19.26 -17.67 -9.74
CA THR A 76 -19.91 -18.54 -10.71
C THR A 76 -20.10 -17.80 -12.03
N PRO A 77 -19.88 -18.47 -13.17
CA PRO A 77 -20.14 -17.87 -14.47
C PRO A 77 -21.62 -17.47 -14.57
N PRO A 78 -21.94 -16.37 -15.27
CA PRO A 78 -23.33 -15.96 -15.46
C PRO A 78 -24.09 -17.09 -16.18
N THR A 79 -25.23 -17.50 -15.63
CA THR A 79 -26.07 -18.58 -16.18
C THR A 79 -26.78 -18.19 -17.48
N LYS A 80 -26.68 -16.92 -17.90
CA LYS A 80 -27.29 -16.40 -19.12
C LYS A 80 -26.34 -15.43 -19.80
N TYR A 81 -25.89 -15.78 -21.00
CA TYR A 81 -25.16 -14.86 -21.87
C TYR A 81 -26.19 -14.02 -22.66
N PRO A 82 -26.06 -12.67 -22.68
CA PRO A 82 -27.02 -11.79 -23.37
C PRO A 82 -26.87 -11.78 -24.90
N TYR A 83 -26.00 -12.62 -25.47
CA TYR A 83 -25.69 -12.66 -26.90
C TYR A 83 -25.96 -14.03 -27.55
N ALA A 84 -26.80 -14.86 -26.93
CA ALA A 84 -27.28 -16.12 -27.53
C ALA A 84 -28.52 -15.88 -28.39
#